data_AF-A0A2V8U8T2-F1
#
_entry.id   AF-A0A2V8U8T2-F1
#
_cell.length_a   1.000
_cell.length_b   1.000
_cell.length_c   1.000
_cell.angle_alpha   90.00
_cell.angle_beta   90.00
_cell.angle_gamma   90.00
#
_symmetry.space_group_name_H-M   'P 1'
#
loop_
_entity.id
_entity.type
_entity.pdbx_description
1 polymer ?
#
loop_
_entity_poly.entity_id
_entity_poly.type
_entity_poly.pdbx_seq_one_letter_code
_entity_poly.pdbx_strand_id
1 'polypeptide(L)'
;MRKEAQKQSDLLRETIRAAQLQGLETIYQERHLVTADIGLQIRPRLAWYNNDDKKREMFSYVAESCRRGRRELEDTMQSIVRLVEADDTQVSEPLIRPLPRLKGRPIRGSYFLDEHNEPMMVVSLHSPSQMLQRFFATPYQHIESYTVGGGSRWSIYDSPVYGAFQKWPDTRRVGWDGWCGHLIRDVNSMAGKKRENIVICLESPHIKEAVKEYIQTNIPKFHANPELLYDIEAYELMYICYCERSQRMFHDWLGKKYGGVERANDKWSTTYKSFGEVVPPPVKDSRPLPDTNRAIWYDWARFNQDRFTDYLLWVRGLIREIDPQTPLTAGGSSSMLAGRTGTTGIDEERIVNELDDVILHEGGESTLGLDLQLALSEKKKPLADPEMYLDSVEHLLPHFLHGKSVVQLFHWPA
;
A
#
# COMPACT_ATOMS: atom_id res chain seq x y z
N MET A 1 -21.85 26.93 -23.48
CA MET A 1 -21.07 26.55 -22.28
C MET A 1 -19.74 25.92 -22.64
N ARG A 2 -19.67 24.77 -23.32
CA ARG A 2 -18.39 24.14 -23.71
C ARG A 2 -17.43 25.08 -24.47
N LYS A 3 -17.93 25.83 -25.46
CA LYS A 3 -17.13 26.83 -26.20
C LYS A 3 -16.54 27.92 -25.31
N GLU A 4 -17.30 28.36 -24.30
CA GLU A 4 -16.84 29.37 -23.34
C GLU A 4 -15.77 28.77 -22.40
N ALA A 5 -15.99 27.55 -21.91
CA ALA A 5 -14.99 26.83 -21.11
C ALA A 5 -13.67 26.64 -21.87
N GLN A 6 -13.74 26.25 -23.15
CA GLN A 6 -12.55 26.14 -24.01
C GLN A 6 -11.86 27.51 -24.15
N LYS A 7 -12.62 28.56 -24.45
CA LYS A 7 -12.08 29.93 -24.57
C LYS A 7 -11.35 30.37 -23.29
N GLN A 8 -11.94 30.16 -22.12
CA GLN A 8 -11.29 30.54 -20.86
C GLN A 8 -10.04 29.70 -20.57
N SER A 9 -10.05 28.41 -20.92
CA SER A 9 -8.87 27.55 -20.81
C SER A 9 -7.73 28.03 -21.72
N ASP A 10 -8.04 28.39 -22.97
CA ASP A 10 -7.05 28.88 -23.94
C ASP A 10 -6.44 30.21 -23.48
N LEU A 11 -7.28 31.15 -23.02
CA LEU A 11 -6.83 32.43 -22.46
C LEU A 11 -5.94 32.25 -21.23
N LEU A 12 -6.29 31.34 -20.32
CA LEU A 12 -5.45 31.03 -19.16
C LEU A 12 -4.09 30.48 -19.62
N ARG A 13 -4.06 29.58 -20.60
CA ARG A 13 -2.82 28.99 -21.12
C ARG A 13 -1.89 30.04 -21.73
N GLU A 14 -2.44 30.99 -22.48
CA GLU A 14 -1.69 32.14 -23.02
C GLU A 14 -1.12 33.02 -21.90
N THR A 15 -1.92 33.29 -20.87
CA THR A 15 -1.52 34.13 -19.72
C THR A 15 -0.42 33.45 -18.91
N ILE A 16 -0.52 32.14 -18.64
CA ILE A 16 0.52 31.35 -17.98
C ILE A 16 1.83 31.44 -18.76
N ARG A 17 1.78 31.27 -20.09
CA ARG A 17 2.98 31.38 -20.92
C ARG A 17 3.61 32.77 -20.85
N ALA A 18 2.80 33.82 -20.84
CA ALA A 18 3.29 35.19 -20.71
C ALA A 18 3.92 35.46 -19.33
N ALA A 19 3.33 34.95 -18.26
CA ALA A 19 3.86 35.08 -16.90
C ALA A 19 5.18 34.32 -16.71
N GLN A 20 5.29 33.09 -17.24
CA GLN A 20 6.52 32.30 -17.22
C GLN A 20 7.67 33.00 -17.96
N LEU A 21 7.39 33.68 -19.08
CA LEU A 21 8.38 34.50 -19.79
C LEU A 21 8.86 35.71 -18.98
N GLN A 22 8.08 36.15 -17.99
CA GLN A 22 8.47 37.20 -17.03
C GLN A 22 9.14 36.62 -15.77
N GLY A 23 9.40 35.31 -15.72
CA GLY A 23 10.00 34.64 -14.57
C GLY A 23 9.04 34.41 -13.40
N LEU A 24 7.73 34.56 -13.61
CA LEU A 24 6.73 34.29 -12.58
C LEU A 24 6.43 32.79 -12.49
N GLU A 25 6.35 32.27 -11.27
CA GLU A 25 5.90 30.90 -11.02
C GLU A 25 4.38 30.79 -11.18
N THR A 26 3.92 29.75 -11.88
CA THR A 26 2.51 29.63 -12.33
C THR A 26 1.82 28.35 -11.86
N ILE A 27 2.47 27.54 -11.02
CA ILE A 27 1.95 26.23 -10.60
C ILE A 27 0.51 26.29 -10.06
N TYR A 28 0.15 27.31 -9.26
CA TYR A 28 -1.21 27.43 -8.75
C TYR A 28 -2.24 27.70 -9.84
N GLN A 29 -1.87 28.36 -10.93
CA GLN A 29 -2.75 28.59 -12.06
C GLN A 29 -2.81 27.39 -13.00
N GLU A 30 -1.70 26.68 -13.18
CA GLU A 30 -1.61 25.47 -14.00
C GLU A 30 -2.60 24.38 -13.55
N ARG A 31 -2.92 24.27 -12.25
CA ARG A 31 -3.91 23.30 -11.73
C ARG A 31 -5.28 23.46 -12.41
N HIS A 32 -5.65 24.70 -12.78
CA HIS A 32 -6.93 24.97 -13.43
C HIS A 32 -6.94 24.38 -14.85
N LEU A 33 -5.81 24.35 -15.55
CA LEU A 33 -5.69 23.70 -16.86
C LEU A 33 -5.84 22.17 -16.75
N VAL A 34 -5.33 21.54 -15.68
CA VAL A 34 -5.57 20.11 -15.41
C VAL A 34 -7.06 19.82 -15.31
N THR A 35 -7.79 20.62 -14.50
CA THR A 35 -9.24 20.45 -14.35
C THR A 35 -9.98 20.74 -15.66
N ALA A 36 -9.47 21.66 -16.48
CA ALA A 36 -10.01 21.98 -17.80
C ALA A 36 -9.85 20.80 -18.76
N ASP A 37 -8.67 20.19 -18.85
CA ASP A 37 -8.42 19.04 -19.72
C ASP A 37 -9.27 17.83 -19.33
N ILE A 38 -9.37 17.53 -18.03
CA ILE A 38 -10.28 16.49 -17.51
C ILE A 38 -11.72 16.79 -17.91
N GLY A 39 -12.20 18.02 -17.68
CA GLY A 39 -13.58 18.41 -17.92
C GLY A 39 -13.97 18.60 -19.39
N LEU A 40 -13.03 18.97 -20.26
CA LEU A 40 -13.27 19.26 -21.68
C LEU A 40 -13.00 18.06 -22.57
N GLN A 41 -12.07 17.19 -22.19
CA GLN A 41 -11.57 16.10 -23.05
C GLN A 41 -11.94 14.71 -22.54
N ILE A 42 -11.82 14.47 -21.22
CA ILE A 42 -11.91 13.13 -20.65
C ILE A 42 -13.33 12.81 -20.19
N ARG A 43 -13.81 13.51 -19.17
CA ARG A 43 -15.11 13.25 -18.53
C ARG A 43 -16.30 13.26 -19.50
N PRO A 44 -16.39 14.16 -20.50
CA PRO A 44 -17.48 14.12 -21.48
C PRO A 44 -17.61 12.80 -22.26
N ARG A 45 -16.56 11.97 -22.31
CA ARG A 45 -16.56 10.66 -22.99
C ARG A 45 -17.08 9.54 -22.10
N LEU A 46 -17.22 9.76 -20.79
CA LEU A 46 -17.64 8.76 -19.83
C LEU A 46 -19.17 8.82 -19.66
N ALA A 47 -19.81 7.65 -19.66
CA ALA A 47 -21.28 7.55 -19.67
C ALA A 47 -21.94 8.27 -18.49
N TRP A 48 -21.34 8.22 -17.30
CA TRP A 48 -21.88 8.82 -16.08
C TRP A 48 -21.82 10.36 -16.06
N TYR A 49 -20.96 10.99 -16.88
CA TYR A 49 -20.94 12.45 -17.07
C TYR A 49 -21.69 12.88 -18.34
N ASN A 50 -22.23 11.95 -19.12
CA ASN A 50 -22.87 12.22 -20.39
C ASN A 50 -24.36 12.62 -20.25
N ASN A 51 -24.68 13.50 -19.30
CA ASN A 51 -26.00 14.11 -19.15
C ASN A 51 -25.88 15.64 -19.06
N ASP A 52 -26.97 16.35 -19.33
CA ASP A 52 -26.95 17.81 -19.46
C ASP A 52 -26.58 18.53 -18.16
N ASP A 53 -27.03 18.01 -17.01
CA ASP A 53 -26.73 18.61 -15.71
C ASP A 53 -25.25 18.48 -15.36
N LYS A 54 -24.66 17.29 -15.54
CA LYS A 54 -23.23 17.07 -15.32
C LYS A 54 -22.35 17.83 -16.30
N LYS A 55 -22.77 17.94 -17.57
CA LYS A 55 -22.07 18.78 -18.55
C LYS A 55 -22.14 20.26 -18.18
N ARG A 56 -23.28 20.75 -17.71
CA ARG A 56 -23.48 22.13 -17.27
C ARG A 56 -22.57 22.44 -16.08
N GLU A 57 -22.63 21.62 -15.04
CA GLU A 57 -21.78 21.72 -13.84
C GLU A 57 -20.30 21.79 -14.21
N MET A 58 -19.84 20.80 -15.00
CA MET A 58 -18.45 20.67 -15.41
C MET A 58 -17.96 21.84 -16.27
N PHE A 59 -18.70 22.23 -17.32
CA PHE A 59 -18.26 23.33 -18.19
C PHE A 59 -18.34 24.69 -17.50
N SER A 60 -19.31 24.91 -16.60
CA SER A 60 -19.34 26.11 -15.75
C SER A 60 -18.13 26.16 -14.85
N TYR A 61 -17.82 25.06 -14.14
CA TYR A 61 -16.66 24.98 -13.27
C TYR A 61 -15.37 25.28 -14.03
N VAL A 62 -15.15 24.65 -15.19
CA VAL A 62 -13.94 24.89 -16.00
C VAL A 62 -13.84 26.36 -16.43
N ALA A 63 -14.92 26.95 -16.93
CA ALA A 63 -14.92 28.34 -17.37
C ALA A 63 -14.61 29.31 -16.21
N GLU A 64 -15.22 29.10 -15.04
CA GLU A 64 -15.02 29.94 -13.87
C GLU A 64 -13.62 29.77 -13.27
N SER A 65 -13.20 28.51 -13.08
CA SER A 65 -11.88 28.10 -12.59
C SER A 65 -10.75 28.71 -13.42
N CYS A 66 -10.81 28.58 -14.75
CA CYS A 66 -9.80 29.15 -15.64
C CYS A 66 -9.81 30.68 -15.64
N ARG A 67 -11.00 31.29 -15.62
CA ARG A 67 -11.13 32.76 -15.55
C ARG A 67 -10.56 33.32 -14.26
N ARG A 68 -10.77 32.63 -13.13
CA ARG A 68 -10.25 33.00 -11.82
C ARG A 68 -8.73 32.93 -11.80
N GLY A 69 -8.15 31.78 -12.17
CA GLY A 69 -6.70 31.61 -12.25
C GLY A 69 -6.04 32.64 -13.18
N ARG A 70 -6.69 32.97 -14.30
CA ARG A 70 -6.19 34.01 -15.22
C ARG A 70 -6.15 35.38 -14.56
N ARG A 71 -7.25 35.80 -13.91
CA ARG A 71 -7.33 37.12 -13.25
C ARG A 71 -6.31 37.25 -12.12
N GLU A 72 -6.18 36.22 -11.28
CA GLU A 72 -5.16 36.21 -10.22
C GLU A 72 -3.75 36.40 -10.78
N LEU A 73 -3.45 35.79 -11.93
CA LEU A 73 -2.16 35.93 -12.59
C LEU A 73 -1.97 37.29 -13.26
N GLU A 74 -3.00 37.81 -13.92
CA GLU A 74 -3.00 39.15 -14.51
C GLU A 74 -2.77 40.23 -13.45
N ASP A 75 -3.45 40.13 -12.30
CA ASP A 75 -3.27 41.05 -11.17
C ASP A 75 -1.84 41.00 -10.62
N THR A 76 -1.23 39.80 -10.61
CA THR A 76 0.18 39.62 -10.23
C THR A 76 1.13 40.25 -11.26
N MET A 77 0.92 39.98 -12.55
CA MET A 77 1.72 40.55 -13.65
C MET A 77 1.62 42.07 -13.72
N GLN A 78 0.48 42.65 -13.35
CA GLN A 78 0.25 44.09 -13.30
C GLN A 78 0.74 44.74 -11.99
N SER A 79 1.36 43.97 -11.09
CA SER A 79 1.81 44.43 -9.76
C SER A 79 0.68 45.03 -8.90
N ILE A 80 -0.58 44.63 -9.15
CA ILE A 80 -1.72 44.95 -8.28
C ILE A 80 -1.55 44.19 -6.96
N VAL A 81 -1.09 42.93 -7.03
CA VAL A 81 -0.60 42.16 -5.90
C VAL A 81 0.92 42.34 -5.81
N ARG A 82 1.41 42.92 -4.70
CA ARG A 82 2.85 43.02 -4.45
C ARG A 82 3.42 41.65 -4.13
N LEU A 83 4.40 41.21 -4.92
CA LEU A 83 5.27 40.10 -4.57
C LEU A 83 6.20 40.53 -3.42
N VAL A 84 6.66 39.54 -2.63
CA VAL A 84 7.67 39.77 -1.60
C VAL A 84 8.93 40.30 -2.27
N GLU A 85 9.57 41.31 -1.68
CA GLU A 85 10.86 41.82 -2.18
C GLU A 85 11.88 40.66 -2.19
N ALA A 86 12.37 40.34 -3.38
CA ALA A 86 13.47 39.40 -3.58
C ALA A 86 14.71 40.19 -4.00
N ASP A 87 15.86 39.83 -3.43
CA ASP A 87 17.16 40.34 -3.85
C ASP A 87 17.41 39.92 -5.30
N ASP A 88 17.44 40.90 -6.21
CA ASP A 88 17.60 40.70 -7.66
C ASP A 88 19.02 40.25 -8.04
N THR A 89 19.95 40.24 -7.09
CA THR A 89 21.28 39.67 -7.24
C THR A 89 21.35 38.16 -6.95
N GLN A 90 20.27 37.59 -6.40
CA GLN A 90 20.17 36.17 -6.06
C GLN A 90 19.05 35.49 -6.87
N VAL A 91 19.31 34.27 -7.33
CA VAL A 91 18.25 33.43 -7.90
C VAL A 91 17.34 33.00 -6.74
N SER A 92 16.12 33.52 -6.69
CA SER A 92 15.13 33.11 -5.70
C SER A 92 14.87 31.60 -5.83
N GLU A 93 14.77 30.90 -4.70
CA GLU A 93 14.33 29.51 -4.71
C GLU A 93 12.94 29.39 -5.37
N PRO A 94 12.68 28.32 -6.14
CA PRO A 94 11.36 28.12 -6.73
C PRO A 94 10.32 28.02 -5.61
N LEU A 95 9.15 28.61 -5.85
CA LEU A 95 8.03 28.59 -4.90
C LEU A 95 7.69 27.16 -4.43
N ILE A 96 7.87 26.20 -5.34
CA ILE A 96 7.74 24.77 -5.06
C ILE A 96 9.03 24.07 -5.46
N ARG A 97 9.67 23.44 -4.48
CA ARG A 97 10.89 22.65 -4.70
C ARG A 97 10.60 21.48 -5.65
N PRO A 98 11.48 21.19 -6.62
CA PRO A 98 11.35 20.00 -7.44
C PRO A 98 11.31 18.73 -6.59
N LEU A 99 10.59 17.71 -7.07
CA LEU A 99 10.60 16.39 -6.42
C LEU A 99 12.05 15.85 -6.40
N PRO A 100 12.62 15.58 -5.22
CA PRO A 100 13.96 15.00 -5.15
C PRO A 100 13.94 13.57 -5.69
N ARG A 101 15.10 13.06 -6.14
CA ARG A 101 15.24 11.62 -6.43
C ARG A 101 14.87 10.81 -5.20
N LEU A 102 14.00 9.82 -5.33
CA LEU A 102 13.46 9.16 -4.14
C LEU A 102 14.30 7.98 -3.64
N LYS A 103 14.93 7.21 -4.53
CA LYS A 103 15.66 6.01 -4.11
C LYS A 103 16.87 6.33 -3.22
N GLY A 104 16.98 5.58 -2.13
CA GLY A 104 18.13 5.64 -1.21
C GLY A 104 18.10 6.84 -0.25
N ARG A 105 16.95 7.49 -0.07
CA ARG A 105 16.82 8.59 0.88
C ARG A 105 16.99 8.13 2.32
N PRO A 106 17.75 8.88 3.14
CA PRO A 106 17.96 8.51 4.53
C PRO A 106 16.67 8.67 5.33
N ILE A 107 16.52 7.83 6.34
CA ILE A 107 15.41 7.86 7.29
C ILE A 107 15.90 8.46 8.60
N ARG A 108 15.14 9.40 9.18
CA ARG A 108 15.39 9.92 10.53
C ARG A 108 14.07 10.09 11.27
N GLY A 109 13.91 9.33 12.35
CA GLY A 109 12.65 9.30 13.07
C GLY A 109 11.53 8.77 12.17
N SER A 110 10.45 9.53 12.04
CA SER A 110 9.24 9.12 11.31
C SER A 110 9.20 9.56 9.84
N TYR A 111 10.33 9.97 9.26
CA TYR A 111 10.34 10.56 7.92
C TYR A 111 11.55 10.14 7.09
N PHE A 112 11.32 10.01 5.79
CA PHE A 112 12.38 10.13 4.78
C PHE A 112 12.84 11.59 4.71
N LEU A 113 14.11 11.81 4.41
CA LEU A 113 14.66 13.16 4.29
C LEU A 113 14.99 13.53 2.84
N ASP A 114 14.90 14.81 2.52
CA ASP A 114 15.32 15.36 1.23
C ASP A 114 16.84 15.62 1.14
N GLU A 115 17.29 16.33 0.10
CA GLU A 115 18.71 16.71 -0.12
C GLU A 115 19.26 17.66 0.96
N HIS A 116 18.39 18.35 1.67
CA HIS A 116 18.73 19.31 2.72
C HIS A 116 18.61 18.70 4.14
N ASN A 117 18.33 17.40 4.25
CA ASN A 117 18.02 16.69 5.49
C ASN A 117 16.70 17.13 6.16
N GLU A 118 15.76 17.64 5.38
CA GLU A 118 14.43 18.01 5.87
C GLU A 118 13.43 16.87 5.71
N PRO A 119 12.47 16.69 6.65
CA PRO A 119 11.41 15.68 6.54
C PRO A 119 10.56 15.85 5.27
N MET A 120 10.37 14.76 4.54
CA MET A 120 9.52 14.73 3.35
C MET A 120 8.08 14.29 3.68
N MET A 121 7.13 15.02 3.10
CA MET A 121 5.73 14.62 2.96
C MET A 121 5.47 14.34 1.48
N VAL A 122 5.23 13.07 1.14
CA VAL A 122 5.08 12.64 -0.25
C VAL A 122 3.61 12.33 -0.51
N VAL A 123 3.00 13.04 -1.46
CA VAL A 123 1.63 12.75 -1.94
C VAL A 123 1.70 12.36 -3.41
N SER A 124 1.31 11.14 -3.74
CA SER A 124 1.16 10.65 -5.11
C SER A 124 -0.30 10.23 -5.39
N LEU A 125 -0.59 9.92 -6.66
CA LEU A 125 -1.88 9.41 -7.09
C LEU A 125 -1.69 8.02 -7.71
N HIS A 126 -2.67 7.13 -7.57
CA HIS A 126 -2.79 5.94 -8.42
C HIS A 126 -3.19 6.34 -9.86
N SER A 127 -2.27 6.98 -10.57
CA SER A 127 -2.46 7.45 -11.95
C SER A 127 -1.14 7.50 -12.73
N PRO A 128 -1.09 7.00 -13.98
CA PRO A 128 0.08 7.14 -14.84
C PRO A 128 0.20 8.53 -15.50
N SER A 129 -0.66 9.50 -15.13
CA SER A 129 -0.72 10.81 -15.80
C SER A 129 0.52 11.65 -15.52
N GLN A 130 1.36 11.85 -16.54
CA GLN A 130 2.51 12.77 -16.48
C GLN A 130 2.10 14.21 -16.17
N MET A 131 0.92 14.63 -16.62
CA MET A 131 0.39 15.96 -16.32
C MET A 131 0.15 16.14 -14.81
N LEU A 132 -0.33 15.09 -14.12
CA LEU A 132 -0.55 15.14 -12.68
C LEU A 132 0.76 15.11 -11.89
N GLN A 133 1.85 14.57 -12.45
CA GLN A 133 3.17 14.59 -11.81
C GLN A 133 3.78 16.00 -11.68
N ARG A 134 3.15 17.02 -12.29
CA ARG A 134 3.46 18.43 -11.99
C ARG A 134 3.05 18.83 -10.56
N PHE A 135 2.06 18.16 -9.98
CA PHE A 135 1.46 18.49 -8.69
C PHE A 135 1.63 17.40 -7.63
N PHE A 136 1.78 16.16 -8.08
CA PHE A 136 1.88 14.98 -7.25
C PHE A 136 3.22 14.30 -7.48
N ALA A 137 3.73 13.64 -6.46
CA ALA A 137 4.89 12.77 -6.60
C ALA A 137 4.59 11.62 -7.57
N THR A 138 5.67 11.04 -8.10
CA THR A 138 5.61 9.87 -8.97
C THR A 138 4.79 8.73 -8.34
N PRO A 139 3.93 8.05 -9.11
CA PRO A 139 3.21 6.86 -8.62
C PRO A 139 4.15 5.68 -8.39
N TYR A 140 5.39 5.76 -8.88
CA TYR A 140 6.42 4.73 -8.78
C TYR A 140 7.26 4.83 -7.50
N GLN A 141 6.77 5.59 -6.51
CA GLN A 141 7.46 5.79 -5.23
C GLN A 141 7.54 4.50 -4.39
N HIS A 142 6.65 3.54 -4.65
CA HIS A 142 6.69 2.21 -4.04
C HIS A 142 6.37 1.13 -5.07
N ILE A 143 6.57 -0.13 -4.68
CA ILE A 143 6.08 -1.29 -5.43
C ILE A 143 5.52 -2.33 -4.48
N GLU A 144 4.45 -3.01 -4.89
CA GLU A 144 4.07 -4.31 -4.32
C GLU A 144 4.80 -5.40 -5.09
N SER A 145 5.80 -6.03 -4.47
CA SER A 145 6.59 -7.08 -5.10
C SER A 145 5.92 -8.45 -5.04
N TYR A 146 4.92 -8.64 -4.17
CA TYR A 146 4.21 -9.91 -3.97
C TYR A 146 5.13 -11.09 -3.66
N THR A 147 6.28 -10.84 -3.05
CA THR A 147 7.32 -11.84 -2.80
C THR A 147 6.89 -12.93 -1.84
N VAL A 148 5.96 -12.64 -0.93
CA VAL A 148 5.42 -13.63 0.01
C VAL A 148 4.66 -14.75 -0.71
N GLY A 149 3.86 -14.40 -1.72
CA GLY A 149 3.12 -15.34 -2.56
C GLY A 149 3.87 -15.76 -3.83
N GLY A 150 4.91 -15.03 -4.23
CA GLY A 150 5.64 -15.20 -5.48
C GLY A 150 4.82 -14.80 -6.72
N GLY A 151 3.94 -13.81 -6.60
CA GLY A 151 3.19 -13.26 -7.73
C GLY A 151 1.82 -12.70 -7.35
N SER A 152 1.31 -11.79 -8.18
CA SER A 152 -0.01 -11.19 -8.01
C SER A 152 -1.08 -11.98 -8.76
N ARG A 153 -2.35 -11.65 -8.53
CA ARG A 153 -3.50 -12.13 -9.33
C ARG A 153 -3.35 -11.95 -10.85
N TRP A 154 -2.47 -11.04 -11.30
CA TRP A 154 -2.20 -10.77 -12.71
C TRP A 154 -0.98 -11.51 -13.25
N SER A 155 0.09 -11.59 -12.46
CA SER A 155 1.40 -12.14 -12.88
C SER A 155 1.59 -13.62 -12.54
N ILE A 156 0.74 -14.20 -11.69
CA ILE A 156 0.90 -15.57 -11.19
C ILE A 156 1.07 -16.61 -12.30
N TYR A 157 0.36 -16.50 -13.43
CA TYR A 157 0.41 -17.49 -14.50
C TYR A 157 1.80 -17.65 -15.13
N ASP A 158 2.61 -16.60 -15.04
CA ASP A 158 3.95 -16.53 -15.59
C ASP A 158 5.01 -16.73 -14.48
N SER A 159 4.59 -17.01 -13.24
CA SER A 159 5.46 -17.22 -12.07
C SER A 159 5.84 -18.69 -11.87
N PRO A 160 7.06 -19.00 -11.38
CA PRO A 160 7.45 -20.35 -10.96
C PRO A 160 6.49 -20.96 -9.94
N VAL A 161 5.82 -20.14 -9.12
CA VAL A 161 4.84 -20.60 -8.12
C VAL A 161 3.64 -21.29 -8.78
N TYR A 162 3.17 -20.79 -9.91
CA TYR A 162 2.08 -21.45 -10.65
C TYR A 162 2.54 -22.78 -11.25
N GLY A 163 3.78 -22.85 -11.74
CA GLY A 163 4.38 -24.11 -12.20
C GLY A 163 4.42 -25.16 -11.09
N ALA A 164 4.87 -24.78 -9.89
CA ALA A 164 4.86 -25.65 -8.72
C ALA A 164 3.43 -26.07 -8.34
N PHE A 165 2.48 -25.11 -8.33
CA PHE A 165 1.09 -25.34 -7.98
C PHE A 165 0.37 -26.35 -8.87
N GLN A 166 0.64 -26.33 -10.18
CA GLN A 166 0.06 -27.27 -11.13
C GLN A 166 0.66 -28.68 -10.98
N LYS A 167 1.95 -28.77 -10.67
CA LYS A 167 2.70 -30.03 -10.63
C LYS A 167 2.52 -30.80 -9.33
N TRP A 168 2.49 -30.11 -8.20
CA TRP A 168 2.64 -30.74 -6.89
C TRP A 168 1.39 -30.53 -6.01
N PRO A 169 0.64 -31.59 -5.66
CA PRO A 169 -0.59 -31.44 -4.86
C PRO A 169 -0.40 -30.83 -3.47
N ASP A 170 0.77 -30.99 -2.86
CA ASP A 170 1.10 -30.50 -1.51
C ASP A 170 1.24 -28.96 -1.43
N THR A 171 1.32 -28.30 -2.59
CA THR A 171 1.35 -26.84 -2.71
C THR A 171 0.00 -26.19 -2.45
N ARG A 172 -1.09 -26.96 -2.44
CA ARG A 172 -2.45 -26.45 -2.22
C ARG A 172 -2.67 -26.24 -0.73
N ARG A 173 -3.23 -25.09 -0.37
CA ARG A 173 -3.64 -24.81 1.01
C ARG A 173 -4.77 -25.76 1.43
N VAL A 174 -4.79 -26.13 2.71
CA VAL A 174 -5.78 -27.06 3.28
C VAL A 174 -6.54 -26.39 4.43
N GLY A 175 -7.86 -26.59 4.48
CA GLY A 175 -8.70 -26.27 5.65
C GLY A 175 -9.11 -24.80 5.82
N TRP A 176 -8.85 -23.94 4.83
CA TRP A 176 -9.33 -22.56 4.83
C TRP A 176 -10.00 -22.23 3.50
N ASP A 177 -11.30 -21.95 3.56
CA ASP A 177 -12.17 -21.57 2.45
C ASP A 177 -12.54 -20.07 2.44
N GLY A 178 -12.14 -19.31 3.48
CA GLY A 178 -12.35 -17.87 3.56
C GLY A 178 -11.46 -17.05 2.63
N TRP A 179 -11.69 -15.73 2.59
CA TRP A 179 -10.87 -14.76 1.88
C TRP A 179 -9.39 -14.90 2.29
N CYS A 180 -8.48 -14.92 1.32
CA CYS A 180 -7.04 -15.11 1.58
C CYS A 180 -6.23 -13.81 1.51
N GLY A 181 -6.91 -12.68 1.39
CA GLY A 181 -6.26 -11.38 1.40
C GLY A 181 -5.23 -11.24 0.29
N HIS A 182 -5.59 -11.47 -0.97
CA HIS A 182 -4.64 -11.34 -2.09
C HIS A 182 -3.36 -12.20 -2.05
N LEU A 183 -3.21 -13.19 -1.15
CA LEU A 183 -1.99 -14.03 -1.05
C LEU A 183 -1.45 -14.48 -2.39
N ILE A 184 -2.34 -14.91 -3.28
CA ILE A 184 -2.07 -14.92 -4.72
C ILE A 184 -3.37 -14.59 -5.45
N ARG A 185 -4.36 -15.49 -5.35
CA ARG A 185 -5.63 -15.36 -6.04
C ARG A 185 -6.70 -16.32 -5.52
N ASP A 186 -7.66 -15.79 -4.77
CA ASP A 186 -8.83 -16.54 -4.34
C ASP A 186 -10.05 -16.38 -5.29
N VAL A 187 -11.14 -17.08 -4.97
CA VAL A 187 -12.41 -17.02 -5.70
C VAL A 187 -13.09 -15.64 -5.69
N ASN A 188 -12.75 -14.78 -4.72
CA ASN A 188 -13.30 -13.43 -4.58
C ASN A 188 -12.50 -12.39 -5.36
N SER A 189 -11.35 -12.78 -5.93
CA SER A 189 -10.53 -11.90 -6.74
C SER A 189 -11.28 -11.50 -8.01
N MET A 190 -11.66 -10.22 -8.11
CA MET A 190 -12.42 -9.65 -9.24
C MET A 190 -11.68 -9.63 -10.58
N ALA A 191 -10.44 -10.15 -10.63
CA ALA A 191 -9.46 -9.93 -11.68
C ALA A 191 -8.60 -11.18 -11.99
N GLY A 192 -7.91 -11.18 -13.13
CA GLY A 192 -6.98 -12.24 -13.56
C GLY A 192 -7.41 -12.97 -14.85
N LYS A 193 -6.44 -13.60 -15.54
CA LYS A 193 -6.60 -14.16 -16.89
C LYS A 193 -7.61 -15.33 -16.99
N LYS A 194 -7.76 -16.17 -15.96
CA LYS A 194 -8.66 -17.37 -15.95
C LYS A 194 -9.45 -17.43 -14.66
N ARG A 195 -10.69 -17.92 -14.55
CA ARG A 195 -11.33 -18.11 -13.21
C ARG A 195 -10.77 -19.37 -12.52
N GLU A 196 -9.73 -19.22 -11.70
CA GLU A 196 -9.04 -20.33 -11.02
C GLU A 196 -8.62 -19.90 -9.61
N ASN A 197 -8.84 -20.78 -8.63
CA ASN A 197 -8.49 -20.57 -7.23
C ASN A 197 -7.05 -21.04 -6.98
N ILE A 198 -6.10 -20.09 -6.96
CA ILE A 198 -4.66 -20.37 -6.80
C ILE A 198 -4.29 -19.95 -5.38
N VAL A 199 -4.54 -20.85 -4.44
CA VAL A 199 -4.31 -20.60 -3.01
C VAL A 199 -3.29 -21.59 -2.50
N ILE A 200 -2.13 -21.07 -2.11
CA ILE A 200 -0.92 -21.86 -1.85
C ILE A 200 -0.70 -22.15 -0.36
N CYS A 201 0.00 -23.25 -0.12
CA CYS A 201 0.55 -23.65 1.18
C CYS A 201 1.98 -23.14 1.30
N LEU A 202 2.19 -22.13 2.15
CA LEU A 202 3.49 -21.48 2.38
C LEU A 202 4.53 -22.39 3.05
N GLU A 203 4.08 -23.48 3.69
CA GLU A 203 4.99 -24.47 4.24
C GLU A 203 5.48 -25.48 3.20
N SER A 204 4.99 -25.46 1.94
CA SER A 204 5.40 -26.44 0.93
C SER A 204 6.83 -26.19 0.50
N PRO A 205 7.72 -27.20 0.51
CA PRO A 205 9.09 -27.02 0.01
C PRO A 205 9.10 -26.60 -1.47
N HIS A 206 8.14 -27.08 -2.26
CA HIS A 206 7.99 -26.69 -3.67
C HIS A 206 7.57 -25.22 -3.82
N ILE A 207 6.70 -24.72 -2.93
CA ILE A 207 6.35 -23.30 -2.90
C ILE A 207 7.53 -22.45 -2.44
N LYS A 208 8.24 -22.85 -1.38
CA LYS A 208 9.40 -22.12 -0.89
C LYS A 208 10.50 -22.00 -1.95
N GLU A 209 10.78 -23.07 -2.69
CA GLU A 209 11.73 -23.03 -3.80
C GLU A 209 11.26 -22.09 -4.92
N ALA A 210 9.98 -22.19 -5.31
CA ALA A 210 9.43 -21.33 -6.36
C ALA A 210 9.37 -19.84 -5.95
N VAL A 211 9.08 -19.54 -4.69
CA VAL A 211 9.13 -18.17 -4.14
C VAL A 211 10.56 -17.64 -4.16
N LYS A 212 11.55 -18.46 -3.78
CA LYS A 212 12.97 -18.08 -3.88
C LYS A 212 13.37 -17.77 -5.32
N GLU A 213 12.98 -18.61 -6.28
CA GLU A 213 13.22 -18.37 -7.72
C GLU A 213 12.55 -17.07 -8.20
N TYR A 214 11.32 -16.82 -7.76
CA TYR A 214 10.59 -15.59 -8.06
C TYR A 214 11.34 -14.34 -7.56
N ILE A 215 11.79 -14.37 -6.31
CA ILE A 215 12.54 -13.28 -5.67
C ILE A 215 13.85 -13.01 -6.43
N GLN A 216 14.64 -14.05 -6.69
CA GLN A 216 15.90 -13.96 -7.44
C GLN A 216 15.71 -13.36 -8.84
N THR A 217 14.57 -13.65 -9.48
CA THR A 217 14.29 -13.19 -10.83
C THR A 217 13.75 -11.76 -10.89
N ASN A 218 12.96 -11.34 -9.91
CA ASN A 218 12.16 -10.11 -10.00
C ASN A 218 12.68 -8.96 -9.14
N ILE A 219 13.23 -9.22 -7.95
CA ILE A 219 13.75 -8.16 -7.08
C ILE A 219 14.79 -7.28 -7.78
N PRO A 220 15.79 -7.82 -8.52
CA PRO A 220 16.73 -6.96 -9.23
C PRO A 220 16.07 -6.01 -10.24
N LYS A 221 14.95 -6.43 -10.85
CA LYS A 221 14.21 -5.62 -11.84
C LYS A 221 13.35 -4.56 -11.15
N PHE A 222 12.63 -4.95 -10.10
CA PHE A 222 11.76 -4.06 -9.33
C PHE A 222 12.58 -2.99 -8.62
N HIS A 223 13.66 -3.38 -7.96
CA HIS A 223 14.53 -2.46 -7.23
C HIS A 223 15.42 -1.63 -8.16
N ALA A 224 15.47 -1.87 -9.48
CA ALA A 224 16.15 -0.98 -10.42
C ALA A 224 15.45 0.39 -10.59
N ASN A 225 14.19 0.53 -10.13
CA ASN A 225 13.43 1.77 -10.20
C ASN A 225 14.12 2.91 -9.43
N PRO A 226 14.54 4.02 -10.08
CA PRO A 226 15.23 5.13 -9.42
C PRO A 226 14.32 5.95 -8.49
N GLU A 227 13.01 5.76 -8.58
CA GLU A 227 12.03 6.45 -7.75
C GLU A 227 11.57 5.62 -6.54
N LEU A 228 12.12 4.42 -6.33
CA LEU A 228 11.66 3.51 -5.28
C LEU A 228 12.07 3.97 -3.87
N LEU A 229 11.12 4.38 -3.04
CA LEU A 229 11.28 4.62 -1.60
C LEU A 229 11.23 3.34 -0.78
N TYR A 230 10.27 2.45 -1.08
CA TYR A 230 10.07 1.21 -0.33
C TYR A 230 9.37 0.13 -1.16
N ASP A 231 9.57 -1.13 -0.77
CA ASP A 231 8.92 -2.30 -1.37
C ASP A 231 7.97 -2.95 -0.34
N ILE A 232 6.77 -3.26 -0.79
CA ILE A 232 5.76 -4.01 -0.04
C ILE A 232 5.87 -5.49 -0.42
N GLU A 233 6.40 -6.30 0.48
CA GLU A 233 6.54 -7.75 0.33
C GLU A 233 5.16 -8.43 0.28
N ALA A 234 4.24 -7.92 1.11
CA ALA A 234 2.90 -8.43 1.34
C ALA A 234 1.95 -7.32 1.79
N TYR A 235 0.79 -7.23 1.14
CA TYR A 235 -0.25 -6.26 1.44
C TYR A 235 -1.59 -6.97 1.69
N GLU A 236 -2.21 -6.71 2.84
CA GLU A 236 -3.52 -7.24 3.25
C GLU A 236 -3.65 -8.77 3.25
N LEU A 237 -2.60 -9.50 3.65
CA LEU A 237 -2.60 -10.96 3.59
C LEU A 237 -3.33 -11.64 4.75
N MET A 238 -3.87 -12.83 4.50
CA MET A 238 -4.38 -13.75 5.53
C MET A 238 -3.91 -15.17 5.24
N TYR A 239 -3.28 -15.79 6.24
CA TYR A 239 -2.73 -17.13 6.10
C TYR A 239 -3.19 -18.08 7.21
N ILE A 240 -3.93 -19.11 6.79
CA ILE A 240 -4.28 -20.28 7.62
C ILE A 240 -4.16 -21.54 6.76
N CYS A 241 -3.38 -22.52 7.22
CA CYS A 241 -3.27 -23.84 6.61
C CYS A 241 -3.31 -24.96 7.66
N TYR A 242 -4.02 -26.04 7.34
CA TYR A 242 -4.24 -27.23 8.17
C TYR A 242 -3.58 -28.49 7.60
N CYS A 243 -2.70 -28.34 6.61
CA CYS A 243 -1.98 -29.48 6.04
C CYS A 243 -1.11 -30.18 7.10
N GLU A 244 -0.74 -31.42 6.86
CA GLU A 244 0.04 -32.24 7.80
C GLU A 244 1.32 -31.55 8.29
N ARG A 245 1.98 -30.76 7.43
CA ARG A 245 3.16 -29.94 7.79
C ARG A 245 2.80 -28.88 8.84
N SER A 246 1.68 -28.17 8.64
CA SER A 246 1.19 -27.16 9.58
C SER A 246 0.82 -27.80 10.93
N GLN A 247 0.27 -29.01 10.94
CA GLN A 247 -0.05 -29.73 12.18
C GLN A 247 1.23 -30.12 12.94
N ARG A 248 2.24 -30.64 12.24
CA ARG A 248 3.55 -30.95 12.86
C ARG A 248 4.21 -29.71 13.44
N MET A 249 4.23 -28.60 12.69
CA MET A 249 4.77 -27.33 13.18
C MET A 249 4.05 -26.83 14.43
N PHE A 250 2.73 -27.05 14.52
CA PHE A 250 1.98 -26.73 15.73
C PHE A 250 2.37 -27.63 16.91
N HIS A 251 2.53 -28.93 16.68
CA HIS A 251 3.00 -29.86 17.72
C HIS A 251 4.38 -29.49 18.24
N ASP A 252 5.30 -29.09 17.35
CA ASP A 252 6.64 -28.61 17.72
C ASP A 252 6.57 -27.30 18.52
N TRP A 253 5.71 -26.36 18.10
CA TRP A 253 5.48 -25.10 18.79
C TRP A 253 4.93 -25.32 20.21
N LEU A 254 3.97 -26.25 20.37
CA LEU A 254 3.44 -26.65 21.66
C LEU A 254 4.52 -27.30 22.55
N GLY A 255 5.39 -28.12 21.94
CA GLY A 255 6.56 -28.68 22.59
C GLY A 255 7.47 -27.60 23.17
N LYS A 256 7.75 -26.55 22.40
CA LYS A 256 8.57 -25.40 22.88
C LYS A 256 7.85 -24.61 23.97
N LYS A 257 6.57 -24.30 23.80
CA LYS A 257 5.79 -23.48 24.74
C LYS A 257 5.58 -24.15 26.09
N TYR A 258 5.14 -25.41 26.06
CA TYR A 258 4.75 -26.13 27.26
C TYR A 258 5.84 -27.05 27.78
N GLY A 259 6.79 -27.49 26.96
CA GLY A 259 7.86 -28.43 27.35
C GLY A 259 7.37 -29.81 27.83
N GLY A 260 6.11 -30.16 27.57
CA GLY A 260 5.46 -31.41 27.99
C GLY A 260 3.94 -31.34 27.82
N VAL A 261 3.32 -32.44 27.37
CA VAL A 261 1.87 -32.49 27.07
C VAL A 261 1.04 -32.38 28.34
N GLU A 262 1.57 -32.80 29.48
CA GLU A 262 0.92 -32.76 30.79
C GLU A 262 0.64 -31.31 31.22
N ARG A 263 1.58 -30.39 30.95
CA ARG A 263 1.40 -28.95 31.24
C ARG A 263 0.38 -28.30 30.31
N ALA A 264 0.32 -28.73 29.05
CA ALA A 264 -0.71 -28.28 28.13
C ALA A 264 -2.10 -28.81 28.55
N ASN A 265 -2.19 -30.09 28.93
CA ASN A 265 -3.41 -30.72 29.44
C ASN A 265 -3.99 -30.00 30.66
N ASP A 266 -3.15 -29.56 31.61
CA ASP A 266 -3.56 -28.73 32.75
C ASP A 266 -4.24 -27.42 32.30
N LYS A 267 -3.68 -26.74 31.29
CA LYS A 267 -4.25 -25.48 30.76
C LYS A 267 -5.49 -25.67 29.91
N TRP A 268 -5.57 -26.77 29.20
CA TRP A 268 -6.65 -27.04 28.27
C TRP A 268 -7.78 -27.87 28.86
N SER A 269 -7.61 -28.39 30.08
CA SER A 269 -8.51 -29.39 30.68
C SER A 269 -8.68 -30.62 29.79
N THR A 270 -7.57 -31.18 29.32
CA THR A 270 -7.54 -32.34 28.41
C THR A 270 -6.68 -33.49 28.95
N THR A 271 -6.61 -34.60 28.22
CA THR A 271 -5.89 -35.83 28.63
C THR A 271 -5.07 -36.45 27.48
N TYR A 272 -4.52 -35.62 26.60
CA TYR A 272 -3.67 -36.09 25.50
C TYR A 272 -2.40 -36.78 26.01
N LYS A 273 -2.02 -37.90 25.39
CA LYS A 273 -0.80 -38.66 25.71
C LYS A 273 0.45 -38.09 25.05
N SER A 274 0.28 -37.33 23.98
CA SER A 274 1.35 -36.63 23.27
C SER A 274 0.78 -35.47 22.47
N PHE A 275 1.62 -34.53 22.04
CA PHE A 275 1.18 -33.46 21.14
C PHE A 275 0.66 -33.98 19.79
N GLY A 276 1.10 -35.16 19.34
CA GLY A 276 0.63 -35.79 18.11
C GLY A 276 -0.87 -36.12 18.10
N GLU A 277 -1.52 -36.22 19.26
CA GLU A 277 -2.97 -36.42 19.38
C GLU A 277 -3.77 -35.12 19.29
N VAL A 278 -3.10 -33.96 19.37
CA VAL A 278 -3.76 -32.66 19.34
C VAL A 278 -4.15 -32.34 17.90
N VAL A 279 -5.46 -32.22 17.66
CA VAL A 279 -5.99 -31.79 16.37
C VAL A 279 -6.16 -30.28 16.37
N PRO A 280 -5.62 -29.54 15.38
CA PRO A 280 -5.88 -28.12 15.25
C PRO A 280 -7.38 -27.81 15.21
N PRO A 281 -7.83 -26.80 15.97
CA PRO A 281 -9.24 -26.45 16.04
C PRO A 281 -9.85 -26.10 14.68
N PRO A 282 -11.02 -26.67 14.34
CA PRO A 282 -11.71 -26.33 13.11
C PRO A 282 -12.24 -24.89 13.18
N VAL A 283 -12.10 -24.15 12.08
CA VAL A 283 -12.58 -22.78 11.96
C VAL A 283 -13.49 -22.61 10.75
N LYS A 284 -14.36 -21.61 10.83
CA LYS A 284 -15.13 -21.07 9.71
C LYS A 284 -15.10 -19.55 9.83
N ASP A 285 -14.77 -18.84 8.75
CA ASP A 285 -14.69 -17.37 8.71
C ASP A 285 -13.85 -16.77 9.85
N SER A 286 -12.64 -17.31 10.08
CA SER A 286 -11.68 -16.91 11.15
C SER A 286 -12.16 -17.21 12.57
N ARG A 287 -13.29 -17.92 12.73
CA ARG A 287 -13.91 -18.19 14.04
C ARG A 287 -13.93 -19.69 14.32
N PRO A 288 -13.72 -20.11 15.57
CA PRO A 288 -13.77 -21.52 15.92
C PRO A 288 -15.21 -21.99 15.86
N LEU A 289 -15.42 -23.24 15.45
CA LEU A 289 -16.73 -23.86 15.47
C LEU A 289 -17.28 -23.96 16.92
N PRO A 290 -18.61 -24.10 17.10
CA PRO A 290 -19.19 -24.43 18.40
C PRO A 290 -18.48 -25.63 19.05
N ASP A 291 -18.43 -25.64 20.39
CA ASP A 291 -17.80 -26.70 21.20
C ASP A 291 -16.28 -26.88 21.04
N THR A 292 -15.63 -26.04 20.24
CA THR A 292 -14.17 -25.99 20.16
C THR A 292 -13.55 -25.61 21.51
N ASN A 293 -12.54 -26.37 21.95
CA ASN A 293 -11.73 -25.99 23.12
C ASN A 293 -11.03 -24.65 22.87
N ARG A 294 -11.46 -23.62 23.62
CA ARG A 294 -11.02 -22.23 23.43
C ARG A 294 -9.55 -22.02 23.78
N ALA A 295 -9.00 -22.80 24.71
CA ALA A 295 -7.60 -22.69 25.09
C ALA A 295 -6.68 -23.23 23.97
N ILE A 296 -7.05 -24.37 23.37
CA ILE A 296 -6.33 -24.91 22.20
C ILE A 296 -6.47 -23.95 21.00
N TRP A 297 -7.65 -23.36 20.80
CA TRP A 297 -7.87 -22.38 19.73
C TRP A 297 -7.03 -21.11 19.90
N TYR A 298 -6.90 -20.59 21.12
CA TYR A 298 -5.99 -19.48 21.42
C TYR A 298 -4.55 -19.84 21.05
N ASP A 299 -4.08 -21.03 21.43
CA ASP A 299 -2.74 -21.49 21.10
C ASP A 299 -2.53 -21.69 19.60
N TRP A 300 -3.53 -22.20 18.87
CA TRP A 300 -3.49 -22.29 17.42
C TRP A 300 -3.41 -20.92 16.75
N ALA A 301 -4.16 -19.94 17.23
CA ALA A 301 -4.11 -18.57 16.71
C ALA A 301 -2.73 -17.94 16.94
N ARG A 302 -2.15 -18.11 18.14
CA ARG A 302 -0.78 -17.62 18.45
C ARG A 302 0.28 -18.32 17.62
N PHE A 303 0.22 -19.64 17.50
CA PHE A 303 1.08 -20.39 16.58
C PHE A 303 0.94 -19.89 15.14
N ASN A 304 -0.28 -19.60 14.69
CA ASN A 304 -0.54 -19.13 13.35
C ASN A 304 0.08 -17.75 13.09
N GLN A 305 0.01 -16.86 14.08
CA GLN A 305 0.72 -15.57 14.05
C GLN A 305 2.22 -15.79 13.94
N ASP A 306 2.78 -16.64 14.82
CA ASP A 306 4.21 -16.89 14.85
C ASP A 306 4.73 -17.47 13.53
N ARG A 307 4.07 -18.51 13.00
CA ARG A 307 4.53 -19.16 11.77
C ARG A 307 4.49 -18.23 10.56
N PHE A 308 3.53 -17.31 10.53
CA PHE A 308 3.36 -16.43 9.37
C PHE A 308 4.39 -15.31 9.42
N THR A 309 4.59 -14.68 10.59
CA THR A 309 5.68 -13.73 10.79
C THR A 309 7.05 -14.36 10.49
N ASP A 310 7.32 -15.58 10.94
CA ASP A 310 8.57 -16.30 10.63
C ASP A 310 8.74 -16.53 9.12
N TYR A 311 7.65 -16.76 8.37
CA TYR A 311 7.69 -16.87 6.92
C TYR A 311 7.99 -15.52 6.25
N LEU A 312 7.37 -14.44 6.72
CA LEU A 312 7.65 -13.08 6.23
C LEU A 312 9.13 -12.71 6.45
N LEU A 313 9.68 -13.02 7.63
CA LEU A 313 11.09 -12.80 7.94
C LEU A 313 12.03 -13.63 7.04
N TRP A 314 11.63 -14.85 6.68
CA TRP A 314 12.37 -15.65 5.70
C TRP A 314 12.38 -15.01 4.31
N VAL A 315 11.23 -14.49 3.84
CA VAL A 315 11.12 -13.76 2.57
C VAL A 315 11.98 -12.50 2.58
N ARG A 316 11.88 -11.68 3.64
CA ARG A 316 12.75 -10.53 3.87
C ARG A 316 14.23 -10.91 3.79
N GLY A 317 14.63 -12.01 4.41
CA GLY A 317 15.99 -12.53 4.36
C GLY A 317 16.47 -12.78 2.93
N LEU A 318 15.65 -13.42 2.08
CA LEU A 318 15.96 -13.65 0.68
C LEU A 318 16.08 -12.35 -0.13
N ILE A 319 15.23 -11.36 0.14
CA ILE A 319 15.32 -10.04 -0.52
C ILE A 319 16.62 -9.35 -0.09
N ARG A 320 16.98 -9.41 1.20
CA ARG A 320 18.19 -8.79 1.75
C ARG A 320 19.49 -9.41 1.24
N GLU A 321 19.48 -10.66 0.77
CA GLU A 321 20.62 -11.25 0.03
C GLU A 321 20.87 -10.56 -1.32
N ILE A 322 19.84 -9.95 -1.92
CA ILE A 322 19.88 -9.30 -3.24
C ILE A 322 20.01 -7.77 -3.10
N ASP A 323 19.17 -7.15 -2.28
CA ASP A 323 19.16 -5.71 -1.99
C ASP A 323 19.18 -5.47 -0.47
N PRO A 324 20.34 -5.14 0.12
CA PRO A 324 20.47 -4.89 1.55
C PRO A 324 19.97 -3.50 1.99
N GLN A 325 19.59 -2.60 1.07
CA GLN A 325 19.33 -1.19 1.37
C GLN A 325 17.89 -0.76 1.21
N THR A 326 17.18 -1.23 0.17
CA THR A 326 15.80 -0.78 -0.11
C THR A 326 14.90 -1.06 1.10
N PRO A 327 14.22 -0.06 1.68
CA PRO A 327 13.28 -0.29 2.79
C PRO A 327 12.20 -1.29 2.39
N LEU A 328 11.94 -2.28 3.25
CA LEU A 328 10.91 -3.29 3.01
C LEU A 328 9.82 -3.17 4.08
N THR A 329 8.63 -3.59 3.70
CA THR A 329 7.49 -3.64 4.61
C THR A 329 6.52 -4.74 4.23
N ALA A 330 5.78 -5.21 5.22
CA ALA A 330 4.60 -6.04 5.06
C ALA A 330 3.52 -5.56 6.03
N GLY A 331 2.28 -5.99 5.83
CA GLY A 331 1.18 -5.65 6.74
C GLY A 331 -0.07 -5.37 5.95
N GLY A 332 -0.98 -4.59 6.52
CA GLY A 332 -2.18 -4.22 5.76
C GLY A 332 -2.88 -2.96 6.20
N SER A 333 -4.11 -2.85 5.71
CA SER A 333 -5.02 -1.78 6.03
C SER A 333 -5.35 -1.73 7.53
N SER A 334 -5.93 -0.61 7.98
CA SER A 334 -6.50 -0.48 9.33
C SER A 334 -7.42 -1.65 9.73
N SER A 335 -7.97 -2.38 8.76
CA SER A 335 -8.76 -3.58 8.97
C SER A 335 -7.98 -4.78 9.54
N MET A 336 -6.66 -4.84 9.37
CA MET A 336 -5.78 -5.87 9.93
C MET A 336 -5.60 -5.75 11.45
N LEU A 337 -5.88 -4.57 12.02
CA LEU A 337 -5.93 -4.34 13.47
C LEU A 337 -7.26 -4.78 14.10
N ALA A 338 -8.25 -5.19 13.30
CA ALA A 338 -9.55 -5.60 13.83
C ALA A 338 -9.47 -6.97 14.52
N GLY A 339 -10.18 -7.16 15.63
CA GLY A 339 -10.16 -8.47 16.35
C GLY A 339 -10.53 -9.70 15.50
N ARG A 340 -11.24 -9.52 14.37
CA ARG A 340 -11.58 -10.59 13.42
C ARG A 340 -10.38 -11.13 12.62
N THR A 341 -9.31 -10.34 12.47
CA THR A 341 -8.07 -10.71 11.76
C THR A 341 -6.99 -11.24 12.70
N GLY A 342 -7.14 -11.09 14.02
CA GLY A 342 -6.19 -11.58 15.02
C GLY A 342 -5.97 -13.12 15.03
N THR A 343 -6.70 -13.89 14.21
CA THR A 343 -6.49 -15.33 14.04
C THR A 343 -6.00 -15.73 12.65
N THR A 344 -5.82 -14.78 11.74
CA THR A 344 -5.48 -15.02 10.33
C THR A 344 -3.99 -15.07 10.06
N GLY A 345 -3.18 -15.19 11.12
CA GLY A 345 -1.72 -15.22 11.05
C GLY A 345 -1.09 -13.83 11.12
N ILE A 346 -1.90 -12.78 11.17
CA ILE A 346 -1.41 -11.41 11.25
C ILE A 346 -1.17 -11.02 12.72
N ASP A 347 0.04 -10.53 12.96
CA ASP A 347 0.47 -9.90 14.20
C ASP A 347 1.20 -8.60 13.81
N GLU A 348 0.43 -7.50 13.69
CA GLU A 348 0.95 -6.20 13.27
C GLU A 348 2.03 -5.68 14.23
N GLU A 349 1.96 -5.99 15.52
CA GLU A 349 2.99 -5.58 16.48
C GLU A 349 4.32 -6.25 16.17
N ARG A 350 4.32 -7.56 15.89
CA ARG A 350 5.54 -8.25 15.47
C ARG A 350 6.02 -7.80 14.09
N ILE A 351 5.12 -7.65 13.11
CA ILE A 351 5.49 -7.20 11.76
C ILE A 351 6.15 -5.82 11.82
N VAL A 352 5.52 -4.87 12.50
CA VAL A 352 6.03 -3.51 12.66
C VAL A 352 7.40 -3.53 13.35
N ASN A 353 7.66 -4.39 14.32
CA ASN A 353 8.93 -4.36 15.08
C ASN A 353 10.06 -5.21 14.46
N GLU A 354 9.75 -6.39 13.92
CA GLU A 354 10.73 -7.37 13.45
C GLU A 354 10.98 -7.30 11.95
N LEU A 355 9.99 -6.86 11.16
CA LEU A 355 10.05 -6.83 9.71
C LEU A 355 10.16 -5.42 9.14
N ASP A 356 9.28 -4.50 9.52
CA ASP A 356 9.12 -3.24 8.80
C ASP A 356 10.30 -2.27 8.96
N ASP A 357 10.77 -1.73 7.83
CA ASP A 357 11.57 -0.50 7.80
C ASP A 357 10.68 0.74 7.66
N VAL A 358 9.48 0.55 7.10
CA VAL A 358 8.41 1.54 6.90
C VAL A 358 7.12 0.90 7.40
N ILE A 359 6.33 1.62 8.19
CA ILE A 359 5.06 1.12 8.70
C ILE A 359 4.00 1.29 7.61
N LEU A 360 3.21 0.25 7.34
CA LEU A 360 2.06 0.35 6.45
C LEU A 360 0.77 0.66 7.20
N HIS A 361 -0.03 1.51 6.58
CA HIS A 361 -1.37 1.83 7.05
C HIS A 361 -2.22 2.30 5.89
N GLU A 362 -3.36 1.64 5.66
CA GLU A 362 -4.44 2.17 4.80
C GLU A 362 -5.62 2.61 5.66
N GLY A 363 -5.95 3.89 5.55
CA GLY A 363 -7.10 4.46 6.23
C GLY A 363 -7.19 5.96 5.99
N GLY A 364 -8.40 6.39 5.65
CA GLY A 364 -8.67 7.78 5.28
C GLY A 364 -9.60 8.52 6.26
N GLU A 365 -10.54 7.86 6.91
CA GLU A 365 -11.62 8.54 7.66
C GLU A 365 -11.19 9.05 9.05
N SER A 366 -10.12 8.52 9.63
CA SER A 366 -9.70 8.83 11.00
C SER A 366 -8.21 8.55 11.22
N THR A 367 -7.58 9.33 12.10
CA THR A 367 -6.19 9.13 12.52
C THR A 367 -6.02 8.00 13.52
N LEU A 368 -7.09 7.42 14.08
CA LEU A 368 -6.96 6.41 15.15
C LEU A 368 -6.20 5.16 14.71
N GLY A 369 -6.44 4.67 13.48
CA GLY A 369 -5.72 3.51 12.94
C GLY A 369 -4.23 3.81 12.73
N LEU A 370 -3.93 5.02 12.27
CA LEU A 370 -2.58 5.56 12.12
C LEU A 370 -1.87 5.62 13.48
N ASP A 371 -2.52 6.23 14.48
CA ASP A 371 -1.96 6.40 15.82
C ASP A 371 -1.70 5.04 16.49
N LEU A 372 -2.58 4.06 16.27
CA LEU A 372 -2.39 2.71 16.78
C LEU A 372 -1.18 2.03 16.12
N GLN A 373 -1.02 2.08 14.79
CA GLN A 373 0.15 1.50 14.12
C GLN A 373 1.46 2.15 14.58
N LEU A 374 1.47 3.48 14.75
CA LEU A 374 2.62 4.18 15.31
C LEU A 374 2.92 3.76 16.75
N ALA A 375 1.89 3.52 17.56
CA ALA A 375 2.04 3.09 18.96
C ALA A 375 2.53 1.65 19.12
N LEU A 376 2.28 0.77 18.14
CA LEU A 376 2.82 -0.59 18.13
C LEU A 376 4.33 -0.62 17.87
N SER A 377 4.89 0.42 17.25
CA SER A 377 6.31 0.47 16.94
C SER A 377 7.17 0.89 18.13
N GLU A 378 8.12 0.05 18.52
CA GLU A 378 9.13 0.36 19.55
C GLU A 378 10.09 1.49 19.12
N LYS A 379 10.18 1.76 17.81
CA LYS A 379 11.06 2.77 17.22
C LYS A 379 10.28 3.67 16.28
N LYS A 380 10.70 4.94 16.16
CA LYS A 380 10.16 5.82 15.12
C LYS A 380 10.60 5.31 13.74
N LYS A 381 9.62 5.17 12.84
CA LYS A 381 9.79 4.74 11.44
C LYS A 381 8.88 5.58 10.55
N PRO A 382 9.23 5.79 9.27
CA PRO A 382 8.29 6.37 8.31
C PRO A 382 7.04 5.51 8.23
N LEU A 383 5.90 6.17 8.04
CA LEU A 383 4.64 5.50 7.81
C LEU A 383 4.10 5.89 6.44
N ALA A 384 3.69 4.87 5.68
CA ALA A 384 3.20 5.00 4.32
C ALA A 384 1.80 4.43 4.16
N ASP A 385 1.00 5.14 3.37
CA ASP A 385 -0.34 4.71 2.95
C ASP A 385 -0.37 4.56 1.43
N PRO A 386 -0.30 3.32 0.91
CA PRO A 386 -0.22 3.09 -0.52
C PRO A 386 -1.58 3.24 -1.23
N GLU A 387 -2.70 3.28 -0.50
CA GLU A 387 -4.06 3.26 -1.07
C GLU A 387 -5.08 4.14 -0.28
N MET A 388 -4.69 5.34 0.16
CA MET A 388 -5.61 6.22 0.90
C MET A 388 -6.79 6.63 0.01
N TYR A 389 -8.02 6.38 0.47
CA TYR A 389 -9.21 6.68 -0.32
C TYR A 389 -9.32 8.18 -0.67
N LEU A 390 -9.58 8.50 -1.94
CA LEU A 390 -9.68 9.86 -2.46
C LEU A 390 -10.86 10.62 -1.86
N ASP A 391 -11.91 9.91 -1.46
CA ASP A 391 -13.05 10.46 -0.73
C ASP A 391 -12.72 10.92 0.69
N SER A 392 -11.50 10.62 1.16
CA SER A 392 -11.01 10.96 2.49
C SER A 392 -9.94 12.06 2.47
N VAL A 393 -9.82 12.79 1.36
CA VAL A 393 -8.77 13.80 1.14
C VAL A 393 -8.81 14.93 2.18
N GLU A 394 -9.97 15.23 2.78
CA GLU A 394 -10.13 16.17 3.88
C GLU A 394 -9.33 15.77 5.13
N HIS A 395 -9.02 14.48 5.30
CA HIS A 395 -8.24 13.95 6.40
C HIS A 395 -6.74 13.90 6.11
N LEU A 396 -6.30 14.23 4.89
CA LEU A 396 -4.89 14.18 4.49
C LEU A 396 -4.00 15.03 5.41
N LEU A 397 -4.39 16.27 5.69
CA LEU A 397 -3.65 17.16 6.60
C LEU A 397 -3.61 16.62 8.04
N PRO A 398 -4.72 16.22 8.67
CA PRO A 398 -4.70 15.52 9.95
C PRO A 398 -3.74 14.32 9.98
N HIS A 399 -3.74 13.47 8.95
CA HIS A 399 -2.82 12.33 8.88
C HIS A 399 -1.35 12.75 8.83
N PHE A 400 -1.01 13.79 8.06
CA PHE A 400 0.35 14.34 8.04
C PHE A 400 0.79 14.89 9.41
N LEU A 401 -0.11 15.60 10.10
CA LEU A 401 0.14 16.14 11.45
C LEU A 401 0.36 15.04 12.49
N HIS A 402 -0.27 13.87 12.30
CA HIS A 402 -0.09 12.70 13.15
C HIS A 402 1.12 11.82 12.76
N GLY A 403 1.85 12.17 11.70
CA GLY A 403 3.12 11.53 11.35
C GLY A 403 3.09 10.58 10.15
N LYS A 404 2.01 10.54 9.38
CA LYS A 404 2.03 9.88 8.06
C LYS A 404 3.04 10.61 7.16
N SER A 405 3.98 9.90 6.54
CA SER A 405 5.05 10.51 5.73
C SER A 405 4.81 10.38 4.24
N VAL A 406 4.20 9.28 3.81
CA VAL A 406 3.94 8.99 2.40
C VAL A 406 2.48 8.60 2.21
N VAL A 407 1.82 9.17 1.20
CA VAL A 407 0.43 8.89 0.85
C VAL A 407 0.31 8.73 -0.66
N GLN A 408 -0.36 7.67 -1.10
CA GLN A 408 -0.79 7.52 -2.47
C GLN A 408 -2.32 7.41 -2.51
N LEU A 409 -2.96 8.38 -3.16
CA LEU A 409 -4.43 8.44 -3.19
C LEU A 409 -5.00 7.44 -4.20
N PHE A 410 -5.99 6.67 -3.76
CA PHE A 410 -6.75 5.67 -4.51
C PHE A 410 -8.26 5.95 -4.41
N HIS A 411 -9.12 5.74 -5.38
CA HIS A 411 -8.88 5.57 -6.80
C HIS A 411 -8.97 6.96 -7.45
N TRP A 412 -8.09 7.27 -8.41
CA TRP A 412 -8.21 8.50 -9.20
C TRP A 412 -8.98 8.21 -10.51
N PRO A 413 -10.26 8.60 -10.61
CA PRO A 413 -11.08 8.35 -11.79
C PRO A 413 -10.82 9.44 -12.83
N ALA A 414 -9.68 9.37 -13.52
CA ALA A 414 -9.46 10.13 -14.76
C ALA A 414 -9.84 9.27 -15.96
#